data_AF-A0A3C1VDQ6-F1
#
_entry.id   AF-A0A3C1VDQ6-F1
#
_cell.length_a   1.000
_cell.length_b   1.000
_cell.length_c   1.000
_cell.angle_alpha   90.00
_cell.angle_beta   90.00
_cell.angle_gamma   90.00
#
_symmetry.space_group_name_H-M   'P 1'
#
loop_
_entity.id
_entity.type
_entity.pdbx_description
1 polymer ?
#
loop_
_entity_poly.entity_id
_entity_poly.type
_entity_poly.pdbx_seq_one_letter_code
_entity_poly.pdbx_strand_id
1 'polypeptide(L)'
;MAGNTAGIGQHSVLSEIKITGTANPLDDVFTGGAGVNANNWTTNAVDGGAVFVTPSDAAYWLAWSLPDNGFALQSISTLSGGSWNDLTPTRLQGNGQRLALLHNADMPAAQQGFFRLIKRQFSQLQVLLPGETNAPGTPTGKTGTPTSVSAGSEVDVTVNAVDATYHIVNVSDTVHLTCTDSGAILPNDASMVNGTLTFTTLYLNDSGSWTVTATDTGNNAIPPATSSSITVP
;
A
#
# COMPACT_ATOMS: atom_id res chain seq x y z
N MET A 1 14.57 -25.81 25.38
CA MET A 1 13.49 -24.86 25.03
C MET A 1 13.90 -23.46 25.50
N ALA A 2 13.60 -22.42 24.73
CA ALA A 2 14.14 -21.08 24.91
C ALA A 2 14.06 -20.61 26.38
N GLY A 3 15.20 -20.19 26.95
CA GLY A 3 15.31 -19.77 28.35
C GLY A 3 15.89 -20.80 29.34
N ASN A 4 16.12 -22.05 28.94
CA ASN A 4 16.80 -23.04 29.78
C ASN A 4 18.32 -23.05 29.55
N THR A 5 19.08 -22.46 30.47
CA THR A 5 20.56 -22.42 30.45
C THR A 5 21.22 -23.80 30.62
N ALA A 6 20.53 -24.80 31.17
CA ALA A 6 21.06 -26.16 31.29
C ALA A 6 21.09 -26.93 29.94
N GLY A 7 20.42 -26.41 28.91
CA GLY A 7 20.38 -27.00 27.57
C GLY A 7 21.42 -26.44 26.60
N ILE A 8 22.33 -25.56 27.04
CA ILE A 8 23.37 -24.98 26.18
C ILE A 8 24.27 -26.11 25.67
N GLY A 9 24.41 -26.22 24.35
CA GLY A 9 25.23 -27.24 23.68
C GLY A 9 24.54 -28.58 23.43
N GLN A 10 23.26 -28.74 23.81
CA GLN A 10 22.47 -29.93 23.48
C GLN A 10 21.58 -29.68 22.26
N HIS A 11 21.37 -30.72 21.44
CA HIS A 11 20.43 -30.65 20.32
C HIS A 11 19.00 -30.94 20.82
N SER A 12 18.01 -30.31 20.20
CA SER A 12 16.59 -30.61 20.42
C SER A 12 16.01 -31.13 19.11
N VAL A 13 15.25 -32.22 19.18
CA VAL A 13 14.47 -32.74 18.04
C VAL A 13 13.03 -32.32 18.27
N LEU A 14 12.43 -31.68 17.25
CA LEU A 14 11.01 -31.36 17.26
C LEU A 14 10.24 -32.60 16.80
N SER A 15 9.23 -33.03 17.56
CA SER A 15 8.39 -34.18 17.20
C SER A 15 7.25 -33.80 16.26
N GLU A 16 6.72 -32.58 16.41
CA GLU A 16 5.64 -32.01 15.61
C GLU A 16 5.80 -30.49 15.62
N ILE A 17 5.49 -29.85 14.49
CA ILE A 17 5.27 -28.42 14.40
C ILE A 17 3.86 -28.21 13.87
N LYS A 18 3.07 -27.41 14.59
CA LYS A 18 1.71 -27.06 14.23
C LYS A 18 1.51 -25.55 14.28
N ILE A 19 1.02 -24.98 13.20
CA ILE A 19 0.61 -23.57 13.08
C ILE A 19 -0.88 -23.57 12.79
N THR A 20 -1.67 -23.02 13.70
CA THR A 20 -3.14 -22.95 13.59
C THR A 20 -3.61 -21.50 13.62
N GLY A 21 -4.87 -21.26 13.24
CA GLY A 21 -5.46 -19.90 13.23
C GLY A 21 -5.03 -19.04 12.03
N THR A 22 -4.40 -19.64 11.02
CA THR A 22 -4.03 -19.00 9.74
C THR A 22 -4.89 -19.56 8.60
N ALA A 23 -4.93 -18.85 7.47
CA ALA A 23 -5.68 -19.29 6.28
C ALA A 23 -5.23 -20.66 5.75
N ASN A 24 -3.93 -20.97 5.88
CA ASN A 24 -3.34 -22.27 5.57
C ASN A 24 -2.61 -22.80 6.81
N PRO A 25 -3.29 -23.57 7.68
CA PRO A 25 -2.67 -24.20 8.83
C PRO A 25 -1.57 -25.17 8.39
N LEU A 26 -0.47 -25.19 9.14
CA LEU A 26 0.61 -26.15 8.95
C LEU A 26 0.54 -27.19 10.07
N ASP A 27 0.67 -28.45 9.71
CA ASP A 27 0.79 -29.57 10.64
C ASP A 27 1.78 -30.56 10.01
N ASP A 28 2.95 -30.69 10.62
CA ASP A 28 3.94 -31.67 10.19
C ASP A 28 4.54 -32.41 11.39
N VAL A 29 4.61 -33.73 11.24
CA VAL A 29 5.00 -34.67 12.29
C VAL A 29 6.33 -35.33 11.87
N PHE A 30 7.37 -35.11 12.66
CA PHE A 30 8.74 -35.55 12.37
C PHE A 30 9.07 -36.93 12.97
N THR A 31 8.09 -37.63 13.53
CA THR A 31 8.27 -38.96 14.11
C THR A 31 8.27 -40.04 13.02
N GLY A 32 9.28 -40.92 13.00
CA GLY A 32 9.28 -42.12 12.14
C GLY A 32 10.16 -42.06 10.89
N GLY A 33 11.01 -41.04 10.75
CA GLY A 33 12.08 -41.04 9.73
C GLY A 33 11.62 -40.82 8.29
N ALA A 34 10.38 -40.38 8.07
CA ALA A 34 9.83 -40.08 6.74
C ALA A 34 10.45 -38.84 6.07
N GLY A 35 11.35 -38.14 6.74
CA GLY A 35 11.91 -36.87 6.28
C GLY A 35 10.95 -35.70 6.50
N VAL A 36 11.35 -34.53 6.02
CA VAL A 36 10.56 -33.30 6.11
C VAL A 36 9.54 -33.27 4.97
N ASN A 37 8.28 -32.90 5.22
CA ASN A 37 7.25 -32.82 4.18
C ASN A 37 7.56 -31.70 3.18
N ALA A 38 7.99 -32.06 1.97
CA ALA A 38 8.38 -31.10 0.93
C ALA A 38 7.24 -30.19 0.43
N ASN A 39 5.98 -30.48 0.76
CA ASN A 39 4.86 -29.58 0.47
C ASN A 39 4.74 -28.43 1.49
N ASN A 40 5.29 -28.63 2.70
CA ASN A 40 5.22 -27.67 3.81
C ASN A 40 6.54 -26.92 4.00
N TRP A 41 7.66 -27.52 3.55
CA TRP A 41 9.00 -27.05 3.85
C TRP A 41 9.89 -27.01 2.62
N THR A 42 10.64 -25.93 2.49
CA THR A 42 11.71 -25.78 1.50
C THR A 42 13.06 -25.87 2.21
N THR A 43 13.96 -26.73 1.72
CA THR A 43 15.32 -26.84 2.26
C THR A 43 16.15 -25.61 1.89
N ASN A 44 16.96 -25.13 2.83
CA ASN A 44 17.89 -24.04 2.57
C ASN A 44 19.07 -24.56 1.73
N ALA A 45 19.29 -23.97 0.55
CA ALA A 45 20.38 -24.38 -0.34
C ALA A 45 21.78 -24.05 0.20
N VAL A 46 21.90 -23.07 1.12
CA VAL A 46 23.18 -22.65 1.71
C VAL A 46 23.53 -23.48 2.96
N ASP A 47 22.52 -23.96 3.68
CA ASP A 47 22.68 -24.84 4.83
C ASP A 47 21.66 -25.98 4.72
N GLY A 48 22.11 -27.14 4.20
CA GLY A 48 21.26 -28.30 3.97
C GLY A 48 20.61 -28.89 5.24
N GLY A 49 20.98 -28.41 6.44
CA GLY A 49 20.32 -28.75 7.70
C GLY A 49 19.14 -27.84 8.07
N ALA A 50 18.92 -26.73 7.36
CA ALA A 50 17.87 -25.75 7.66
C ALA A 50 16.68 -25.88 6.69
N VAL A 51 15.48 -25.63 7.20
CA VAL A 51 14.22 -25.65 6.43
C VAL A 51 13.41 -24.38 6.69
N PHE A 52 12.69 -23.91 5.67
CA PHE A 52 11.76 -22.78 5.74
C PHE A 52 10.34 -23.26 5.49
N VAL A 53 9.37 -22.75 6.24
CA VAL A 53 7.96 -22.86 5.86
C VAL A 53 7.70 -21.82 4.77
N THR A 54 7.29 -22.26 3.60
CA THR A 54 6.86 -21.38 2.51
C THR A 54 5.53 -21.88 1.96
N PRO A 55 4.55 -21.00 1.70
CA PRO A 55 3.35 -21.36 0.95
C PRO A 55 3.71 -22.10 -0.35
N SER A 56 2.90 -23.06 -0.78
CA SER A 56 3.17 -23.88 -1.96
C SER A 56 3.18 -23.10 -3.27
N ASP A 57 2.62 -21.89 -3.28
CA ASP A 57 2.60 -20.95 -4.40
C ASP A 57 3.67 -19.86 -4.30
N ALA A 58 4.60 -19.98 -3.34
CA ALA A 58 5.74 -19.08 -3.21
C ALA A 58 6.67 -19.19 -4.44
N ALA A 59 6.98 -18.04 -5.03
CA ALA A 59 7.92 -17.94 -6.15
C ALA A 59 9.31 -17.51 -5.66
N TYR A 60 9.40 -16.35 -5.01
CA TYR A 60 10.68 -15.74 -4.61
C TYR A 60 10.57 -14.95 -3.31
N TRP A 61 11.67 -14.88 -2.56
CA TRP A 61 11.87 -13.87 -1.52
C TRP A 61 12.69 -12.72 -2.08
N LEU A 62 12.16 -11.51 -1.97
CA LEU A 62 12.92 -10.28 -2.16
C LEU A 62 13.36 -9.73 -0.81
N ALA A 63 14.56 -9.17 -0.74
CA ALA A 63 15.11 -8.58 0.46
C ALA A 63 15.73 -7.21 0.17
N TRP A 64 15.52 -6.25 1.06
CA TRP A 64 16.17 -4.94 1.00
C TRP A 64 16.42 -4.36 2.40
N SER A 65 17.32 -3.37 2.47
CA SER A 65 17.69 -2.72 3.73
C SER A 65 16.64 -1.71 4.18
N LEU A 66 16.48 -1.58 5.50
CA LEU A 66 15.72 -0.51 6.14
C LEU A 66 16.64 0.69 6.49
N PRO A 67 16.11 1.92 6.64
CA PRO A 67 14.71 2.30 6.46
C PRO A 67 14.31 2.40 4.98
N ASP A 68 13.08 1.98 4.66
CA ASP A 68 12.52 2.00 3.31
C ASP A 68 11.23 2.84 3.23
N ASN A 69 11.07 3.79 4.16
CA ASN A 69 9.87 4.64 4.18
C ASN A 69 9.74 5.43 2.86
N GLY A 70 8.55 5.41 2.29
CA GLY A 70 8.26 6.05 1.00
C GLY A 70 8.73 5.27 -0.24
N PHE A 71 9.30 4.07 -0.06
CA PHE A 71 9.59 3.18 -1.19
C PHE A 71 8.41 2.25 -1.50
N ALA A 72 8.11 2.10 -2.78
CA ALA A 72 7.15 1.14 -3.31
C ALA A 72 7.87 0.08 -4.14
N LEU A 73 7.47 -1.18 -3.97
CA LEU A 73 7.95 -2.30 -4.78
C LEU A 73 7.18 -2.31 -6.10
N GLN A 74 7.92 -2.47 -7.20
CA GLN A 74 7.34 -2.59 -8.53
C GLN A 74 7.93 -3.77 -9.28
N SER A 75 7.17 -4.28 -10.25
CA SER A 75 7.61 -5.28 -11.20
C SER A 75 7.30 -4.92 -12.65
N ILE A 76 8.06 -5.53 -13.56
CA ILE A 76 7.84 -5.46 -15.00
C ILE A 76 8.38 -6.75 -15.65
N SER A 77 7.78 -7.17 -16.77
CA SER A 77 8.21 -8.38 -17.49
C SER A 77 9.43 -8.14 -18.39
N THR A 78 9.60 -6.91 -18.91
CA THR A 78 10.73 -6.51 -19.76
C THR A 78 11.26 -5.13 -19.35
N LEU A 79 12.58 -4.89 -19.46
CA LEU A 79 13.14 -3.56 -19.17
C LEU A 79 12.86 -2.52 -20.27
N SER A 80 12.44 -2.96 -21.45
CA SER A 80 12.19 -2.09 -22.61
C SER A 80 10.70 -2.09 -23.00
N GLY A 81 10.09 -0.90 -23.00
CA GLY A 81 8.79 -0.67 -23.63
C GLY A 81 7.54 -1.04 -22.80
N GLY A 82 7.70 -1.42 -21.53
CA GLY A 82 6.57 -1.67 -20.63
C GLY A 82 6.41 -0.63 -19.52
N SER A 83 5.29 -0.71 -18.80
CA SER A 83 5.03 0.08 -17.59
C SER A 83 5.34 -0.75 -16.34
N TRP A 84 5.97 -0.12 -15.36
CA TRP A 84 6.17 -0.72 -14.04
C TRP A 84 4.85 -0.78 -13.29
N ASN A 85 4.53 -1.95 -12.73
CA ASN A 85 3.33 -2.17 -11.95
C ASN A 85 3.67 -2.24 -10.48
N ASP A 86 2.82 -1.69 -9.62
CA ASP A 86 2.98 -1.80 -8.18
C ASP A 86 2.71 -3.21 -7.68
N LEU A 87 3.50 -3.63 -6.69
CA LEU A 87 3.30 -4.87 -5.97
C LEU A 87 3.14 -4.57 -4.47
N THR A 88 2.13 -5.19 -3.87
CA THR A 88 1.86 -5.11 -2.42
C THR A 88 1.92 -6.51 -1.78
N PRO A 89 3.07 -7.19 -1.85
CA PRO A 89 3.19 -8.53 -1.29
C PRO A 89 3.13 -8.52 0.23
N THR A 90 2.97 -9.71 0.80
CA THR A 90 3.16 -9.91 2.23
C THR A 90 4.60 -9.58 2.61
N ARG A 91 4.76 -8.69 3.60
CA ARG A 91 6.06 -8.18 4.05
C ARG A 91 6.35 -8.59 5.49
N LEU A 92 7.59 -9.00 5.74
CA LEU A 92 8.17 -9.26 7.05
C LEU A 92 9.32 -8.28 7.30
N GLN A 93 9.58 -7.97 8.56
CA GLN A 93 10.69 -7.09 8.97
C GLN A 93 11.48 -7.76 10.09
N GLY A 94 12.81 -7.75 9.96
CA GLY A 94 13.73 -8.30 10.95
C GLY A 94 15.17 -7.97 10.59
N ASN A 95 16.06 -7.90 11.59
CA ASN A 95 17.50 -7.69 11.41
C ASN A 95 17.88 -6.50 10.50
N GLY A 96 17.12 -5.39 10.53
CA GLY A 96 17.40 -4.21 9.69
C GLY A 96 17.08 -4.39 8.20
N GLN A 97 16.39 -5.48 7.84
CA GLN A 97 15.94 -5.76 6.49
C GLN A 97 14.42 -5.89 6.44
N ARG A 98 13.90 -5.65 5.23
CA ARG A 98 12.55 -6.02 4.84
C ARG A 98 12.62 -7.20 3.89
N LEU A 99 11.76 -8.18 4.13
CA LEU A 99 11.58 -9.36 3.31
C LEU A 99 10.17 -9.31 2.71
N ALA A 100 10.05 -9.56 1.42
CA ALA A 100 8.78 -9.68 0.73
C ALA A 100 8.67 -11.04 0.07
N LEU A 101 7.59 -11.76 0.36
CA LEU A 101 7.28 -13.01 -0.30
C LEU A 101 6.47 -12.71 -1.56
N LEU A 102 7.01 -13.08 -2.72
CA LEU A 102 6.28 -13.07 -3.97
C LEU A 102 5.67 -14.44 -4.22
N HIS A 103 4.39 -14.45 -4.56
CA HIS A 103 3.66 -15.62 -5.02
C HIS A 103 3.75 -15.72 -6.55
N ASN A 104 3.41 -16.88 -7.11
CA ASN A 104 3.37 -17.07 -8.56
C ASN A 104 2.48 -16.04 -9.29
N ALA A 105 1.44 -15.53 -8.62
CA ALA A 105 0.56 -14.47 -9.15
C ALA A 105 1.20 -13.07 -9.18
N ASP A 106 2.22 -12.82 -8.35
CA ASP A 106 2.95 -11.54 -8.31
C ASP A 106 4.03 -11.47 -9.42
N MET A 107 4.29 -12.60 -10.08
CA MET A 107 5.29 -12.69 -11.13
C MET A 107 4.78 -12.01 -12.41
N PRO A 108 5.52 -11.03 -12.96
CA PRO A 108 5.09 -10.30 -14.14
C PRO A 108 5.11 -11.16 -15.43
N ALA A 109 5.84 -12.28 -15.42
CA ALA A 109 5.77 -13.34 -16.43
C ALA A 109 6.29 -14.68 -15.87
N ALA A 110 6.00 -15.79 -16.56
CA ALA A 110 6.24 -17.15 -16.07
C ALA A 110 7.72 -17.51 -15.79
N GLN A 111 8.68 -16.85 -16.45
CA GLN A 111 10.12 -17.19 -16.34
C GLN A 111 11.03 -15.95 -16.35
N GLN A 112 10.47 -14.76 -16.30
CA GLN A 112 11.23 -13.51 -16.32
C GLN A 112 10.48 -12.42 -15.58
N GLY A 113 11.21 -11.64 -14.80
CA GLY A 113 10.67 -10.46 -14.14
C GLY A 113 11.80 -9.59 -13.63
N PHE A 114 11.58 -8.30 -13.67
CA PHE A 114 12.46 -7.30 -13.08
C PHE A 114 11.71 -6.63 -11.94
N PHE A 115 12.42 -6.40 -10.85
CA PHE A 115 11.87 -5.77 -9.65
C PHE A 115 12.69 -4.54 -9.30
N ARG A 116 12.03 -3.51 -8.78
CA ARG A 116 12.71 -2.33 -8.25
C ARG A 116 11.97 -1.79 -7.05
N LEU A 117 12.71 -1.06 -6.22
CA LEU A 117 12.12 -0.11 -5.28
C LEU A 117 12.18 1.28 -5.90
N ILE A 118 11.04 1.95 -5.99
CA ILE A 118 10.99 3.37 -6.34
C ILE A 118 10.68 4.18 -5.10
N LYS A 119 11.38 5.31 -4.93
CA LYS A 119 10.99 6.31 -3.96
C LYS A 119 9.90 7.16 -4.59
N ARG A 120 8.67 7.08 -4.07
CA ARG A 120 7.60 7.97 -4.54
C ARG A 120 7.82 9.35 -3.94
N GLN A 121 7.73 10.38 -4.78
CA GLN A 121 7.91 11.76 -4.36
C GLN A 121 6.57 12.48 -4.42
N PHE A 122 6.17 13.08 -3.30
CA PHE A 122 4.99 13.95 -3.26
C PHE A 122 5.23 15.15 -4.17
N SER A 123 4.39 15.29 -5.20
CA SER A 123 4.55 16.33 -6.22
C SER A 123 3.25 17.04 -6.57
N GLN A 124 2.10 16.48 -6.21
CA GLN A 124 0.80 17.08 -6.50
C GLN A 124 -0.26 16.61 -5.51
N LEU A 125 -1.32 17.40 -5.35
CA LEU A 125 -2.52 16.99 -4.64
C LEU A 125 -3.53 16.37 -5.60
N GLN A 126 -4.43 15.56 -5.08
CA GLN A 126 -5.63 15.09 -5.76
C GLN A 126 -6.84 15.33 -4.87
N VAL A 127 -7.90 15.87 -5.45
CA VAL A 127 -9.21 16.04 -4.77
C VAL A 127 -10.21 15.07 -5.38
N LEU A 128 -10.86 14.27 -4.53
CA LEU A 128 -11.92 13.34 -4.87
C LEU A 128 -13.21 13.76 -4.15
N LEU A 129 -14.27 13.94 -4.93
CA LEU A 129 -15.62 14.18 -4.42
C LEU A 129 -16.39 12.85 -4.30
N PRO A 130 -17.56 12.81 -3.63
CA PRO A 130 -18.35 11.59 -3.51
C PRO A 130 -18.63 10.98 -4.88
N GLY A 131 -18.37 9.69 -5.07
CA GLY A 131 -18.51 9.01 -6.37
C GLY A 131 -17.25 8.98 -7.24
N GLU A 132 -16.17 9.66 -6.84
CA GLU A 132 -14.85 9.52 -7.45
C GLU A 132 -13.96 8.56 -6.65
N THR A 133 -12.97 7.95 -7.31
CA THR A 133 -12.01 7.05 -6.67
C THR A 133 -10.60 7.33 -7.18
N ASN A 134 -9.58 7.23 -6.31
CA ASN A 134 -8.17 7.32 -6.71
C ASN A 134 -7.86 6.19 -7.71
N ALA A 135 -7.30 6.56 -8.86
CA ALA A 135 -6.96 5.67 -9.95
C ALA A 135 -5.55 6.00 -10.46
N PRO A 136 -4.51 5.50 -9.78
CA PRO A 136 -3.12 5.74 -10.15
C PRO A 136 -2.81 5.24 -11.55
N GLY A 137 -1.88 5.91 -12.23
CA GLY A 137 -1.46 5.60 -13.60
C GLY A 137 -2.45 6.03 -14.69
N THR A 138 -3.62 6.57 -14.33
CA THR A 138 -4.55 7.19 -15.30
C THR A 138 -4.17 8.65 -15.58
N PRO A 139 -4.56 9.23 -16.74
CA PRO A 139 -4.21 10.61 -17.08
C PRO A 139 -4.74 11.66 -16.10
N THR A 140 -5.88 11.41 -15.46
CA THR A 140 -6.54 12.33 -14.50
C THR A 140 -6.31 11.91 -13.05
N GLY A 141 -5.73 10.73 -12.83
CA GLY A 141 -5.54 10.13 -11.52
C GLY A 141 -6.77 9.58 -10.85
N LYS A 142 -7.95 9.68 -11.46
CA LYS A 142 -9.22 9.33 -10.83
C LYS A 142 -10.18 8.67 -11.82
N THR A 143 -11.07 7.83 -11.30
CA THR A 143 -12.23 7.26 -11.99
C THR A 143 -13.52 7.69 -11.31
N GLY A 144 -14.65 7.49 -12.00
CA GLY A 144 -15.96 7.92 -11.52
C GLY A 144 -16.27 9.38 -11.85
N THR A 145 -17.38 9.87 -11.30
CA THR A 145 -17.85 11.25 -11.45
C THR A 145 -18.45 11.71 -10.14
N PRO A 146 -18.36 13.01 -9.79
CA PRO A 146 -19.02 13.51 -8.59
C PRO A 146 -20.52 13.21 -8.58
N THR A 147 -20.98 12.61 -7.49
CA THR A 147 -22.40 12.41 -7.18
C THR A 147 -22.99 13.76 -6.79
N SER A 148 -24.11 14.12 -7.39
CA SER A 148 -24.84 15.34 -7.02
C SER A 148 -25.29 15.29 -5.56
N VAL A 149 -25.26 16.44 -4.88
CA VAL A 149 -25.66 16.59 -3.48
C VAL A 149 -26.74 17.65 -3.36
N SER A 150 -27.65 17.53 -2.38
CA SER A 150 -28.63 18.57 -2.09
C SER A 150 -27.98 19.75 -1.39
N ALA A 151 -28.49 20.96 -1.61
CA ALA A 151 -28.04 22.16 -0.90
C ALA A 151 -28.10 21.96 0.62
N GLY A 152 -27.07 22.40 1.33
CA GLY A 152 -26.90 22.25 2.78
C GLY A 152 -26.59 20.83 3.26
N SER A 153 -26.42 19.86 2.35
CA SER A 153 -25.93 18.53 2.70
C SER A 153 -24.41 18.52 2.84
N GLU A 154 -23.94 17.67 3.74
CA GLU A 154 -22.51 17.43 3.93
C GLU A 154 -21.90 16.77 2.70
N VAL A 155 -20.69 17.22 2.34
CA VAL A 155 -19.92 16.71 1.21
C VAL A 155 -18.58 16.21 1.72
N ASP A 156 -18.40 14.89 1.68
CA ASP A 156 -17.11 14.28 1.98
C ASP A 156 -16.11 14.56 0.85
N VAL A 157 -15.04 15.29 1.17
CA VAL A 157 -13.95 15.61 0.23
C VAL A 157 -12.69 14.89 0.67
N THR A 158 -12.23 13.94 -0.13
CA THR A 158 -10.95 13.26 0.09
C THR A 158 -9.85 13.97 -0.68
N VAL A 159 -8.78 14.35 0.02
CA VAL A 159 -7.55 14.88 -0.55
C VAL A 159 -6.43 13.88 -0.35
N ASN A 160 -5.72 13.57 -1.44
CA ASN A 160 -4.54 12.71 -1.43
C ASN A 160 -3.30 13.52 -1.82
N ALA A 161 -2.21 13.32 -1.09
CA ALA A 161 -0.87 13.65 -1.53
C ALA A 161 -0.38 12.54 -2.45
N VAL A 162 -0.06 12.90 -3.70
CA VAL A 162 0.31 11.92 -4.71
C VAL A 162 1.57 12.32 -5.47
N ASP A 163 2.21 11.33 -6.08
CA ASP A 163 3.28 11.57 -7.04
C ASP A 163 2.73 11.91 -8.43
N ALA A 164 3.63 12.17 -9.38
CA ALA A 164 3.30 12.54 -10.76
C ALA A 164 2.39 11.54 -11.50
N THR A 165 2.24 10.32 -10.98
CA THR A 165 1.40 9.24 -11.53
C THR A 165 0.20 8.92 -10.66
N TYR A 166 -0.16 9.82 -9.73
CA TYR A 166 -1.34 9.74 -8.86
C TYR A 166 -1.34 8.59 -7.84
N HIS A 167 -0.18 8.01 -7.56
CA HIS A 167 -0.04 7.08 -6.43
C HIS A 167 0.14 7.87 -5.14
N ILE A 168 -0.53 7.43 -4.09
CA ILE A 168 -0.50 8.09 -2.77
C ILE A 168 0.91 8.00 -2.17
N VAL A 169 1.40 9.13 -1.66
CA VAL A 169 2.69 9.25 -1.01
C VAL A 169 2.48 9.54 0.46
N ASN A 170 3.14 8.76 1.33
CA ASN A 170 3.03 8.97 2.76
C ASN A 170 3.71 10.28 3.18
N VAL A 171 2.88 11.28 3.46
CA VAL A 171 3.25 12.59 4.02
C VAL A 171 2.20 13.02 5.05
N SER A 172 2.51 14.06 5.81
CA SER A 172 1.65 14.60 6.86
C SER A 172 1.43 16.12 6.72
N ASP A 173 1.51 16.64 5.50
CA ASP A 173 1.32 18.04 5.19
C ASP A 173 -0.11 18.50 5.54
N THR A 174 -0.27 19.81 5.72
CA THR A 174 -1.55 20.44 6.09
C THR A 174 -2.23 20.97 4.84
N VAL A 175 -3.53 20.69 4.71
CA VAL A 175 -4.34 21.09 3.56
C VAL A 175 -5.38 22.14 3.97
N HIS A 176 -5.51 23.15 3.14
CA HIS A 176 -6.59 24.13 3.15
C HIS A 176 -7.53 23.90 1.96
N LEU A 177 -8.85 24.04 2.16
CA LEU A 177 -9.84 23.97 1.11
C LEU A 177 -10.42 25.35 0.79
N THR A 178 -10.66 25.61 -0.49
CA THR A 178 -11.49 26.71 -0.99
C THR A 178 -12.57 26.17 -1.92
N CYS A 179 -13.66 26.91 -2.11
CA CYS A 179 -14.76 26.50 -2.99
C CYS A 179 -15.25 27.68 -3.84
N THR A 180 -15.80 27.39 -5.02
CA THR A 180 -16.43 28.38 -5.91
C THR A 180 -17.87 28.70 -5.53
N ASP A 181 -18.51 27.90 -4.67
CA ASP A 181 -19.80 28.23 -4.06
C ASP A 181 -19.60 29.33 -3.02
N SER A 182 -20.23 30.49 -3.21
CA SER A 182 -20.14 31.63 -2.29
C SER A 182 -20.82 31.41 -0.95
N GLY A 183 -21.81 30.51 -0.91
CA GLY A 183 -22.51 30.11 0.30
C GLY A 183 -21.84 28.98 1.05
N ALA A 184 -20.75 28.40 0.55
CA ALA A 184 -20.14 27.21 1.14
C ALA A 184 -19.65 27.44 2.57
N ILE A 185 -19.85 26.43 3.42
CA ILE A 185 -19.19 26.32 4.73
C ILE A 185 -18.02 25.36 4.54
N LEU A 186 -16.81 25.84 4.86
CA LEU A 186 -15.57 25.09 4.67
C LEU A 186 -15.03 24.56 6.02
N PRO A 187 -14.39 23.39 6.02
CA PRO A 187 -13.66 22.89 7.19
C PRO A 187 -12.45 23.77 7.52
N ASN A 188 -11.97 23.67 8.75
CA ASN A 188 -10.64 24.19 9.12
C ASN A 188 -9.54 23.36 8.43
N ASP A 189 -8.37 23.96 8.27
CA ASP A 189 -7.16 23.27 7.83
C ASP A 189 -6.88 22.03 8.69
N ALA A 190 -6.46 20.95 8.05
CA ALA A 190 -6.14 19.70 8.72
C ALA A 190 -4.91 19.03 8.11
N SER A 191 -4.18 18.28 8.93
CA SER A 191 -2.99 17.52 8.55
C SER A 191 -3.37 16.14 8.02
N MET A 192 -2.72 15.73 6.94
CA MET A 192 -2.88 14.40 6.37
C MET A 192 -2.35 13.31 7.30
N VAL A 193 -2.96 12.12 7.19
CA VAL A 193 -2.43 10.91 7.81
C VAL A 193 -2.10 9.92 6.70
N ASN A 194 -0.82 9.56 6.60
CA ASN A 194 -0.32 8.68 5.54
C ASN A 194 -0.62 9.17 4.11
N GLY A 195 -0.63 10.49 3.90
CA GLY A 195 -0.88 11.09 2.59
C GLY A 195 -2.35 11.18 2.18
N THR A 196 -3.29 10.83 3.05
CA THR A 196 -4.73 10.97 2.79
C THR A 196 -5.40 11.75 3.92
N LEU A 197 -6.36 12.59 3.54
CA LEU A 197 -7.20 13.35 4.44
C LEU A 197 -8.62 13.40 3.88
N THR A 198 -9.61 13.10 4.70
CA THR A 198 -11.02 13.29 4.34
C THR A 198 -11.60 14.40 5.20
N PHE A 199 -12.12 15.43 4.54
CA PHE A 199 -12.90 16.49 5.16
C PHE A 199 -14.37 16.13 5.12
N THR A 200 -15.03 16.17 6.28
CA THR A 200 -16.46 15.83 6.44
C THR A 200 -17.27 17.03 6.94
N THR A 201 -16.77 18.27 6.82
CA THR A 201 -17.51 19.46 7.27
C THR A 201 -17.57 20.53 6.20
N LEU A 202 -17.56 20.09 4.93
CA LEU A 202 -17.84 20.94 3.78
C LEU A 202 -19.33 20.86 3.46
N TYR A 203 -19.98 22.01 3.33
CA TYR A 203 -21.39 22.12 2.92
C TYR A 203 -21.49 23.06 1.73
N LEU A 204 -22.18 22.62 0.67
CA LEU A 204 -22.50 23.45 -0.49
C LEU A 204 -23.95 23.93 -0.34
N ASN A 205 -24.16 25.24 -0.28
CA ASN A 205 -25.44 25.84 0.10
C ASN A 205 -26.20 26.46 -1.07
N ASP A 206 -25.51 26.83 -2.15
CA ASP A 206 -26.14 27.41 -3.32
C ASP A 206 -26.37 26.34 -4.40
N SER A 207 -27.45 26.45 -5.18
CA SER A 207 -27.67 25.58 -6.34
C SER A 207 -26.75 25.99 -7.49
N GLY A 208 -26.19 25.02 -8.20
CA GLY A 208 -25.23 25.28 -9.26
C GLY A 208 -24.23 24.16 -9.50
N SER A 209 -23.11 24.54 -10.10
CA SER A 209 -21.99 23.66 -10.41
C SER A 209 -20.74 24.24 -9.76
N TRP A 210 -20.19 23.51 -8.79
CA TRP A 210 -19.15 24.01 -7.92
C TRP A 210 -17.90 23.16 -7.99
N THR A 211 -16.77 23.76 -7.65
CA THR A 211 -15.49 23.07 -7.53
C THR A 211 -14.86 23.36 -6.18
N VAL A 212 -14.10 22.41 -5.68
CA VAL A 212 -13.33 22.50 -4.45
C VAL A 212 -11.85 22.47 -4.82
N THR A 213 -11.07 23.43 -4.30
CA THR A 213 -9.62 23.49 -4.53
C THR A 213 -8.89 23.25 -3.22
N ALA A 214 -8.05 22.22 -3.21
CA ALA A 214 -7.15 21.91 -2.11
C ALA A 214 -5.78 22.55 -2.33
N THR A 215 -5.21 23.16 -1.28
CA THR A 215 -3.89 23.77 -1.27
C THR A 215 -3.08 23.23 -0.11
N ASP A 216 -1.82 22.89 -0.34
CA ASP A 216 -0.86 22.58 0.70
C ASP A 216 -0.39 23.89 1.36
N THR A 217 -0.56 24.02 2.68
CA THR A 217 -0.22 25.25 3.40
C THR A 217 1.22 25.29 3.90
N GLY A 218 1.90 24.13 3.95
CA GLY A 218 3.29 24.01 4.38
C GLY A 218 4.28 24.04 3.23
N ASN A 219 3.84 23.71 2.01
CA ASN A 219 4.70 23.54 0.85
C ASN A 219 4.12 24.17 -0.43
N ASN A 220 4.45 25.44 -0.65
CA ASN A 220 4.02 26.20 -1.83
C ASN A 220 4.59 25.68 -3.18
N ALA A 221 5.51 24.71 -3.17
CA ALA A 221 5.98 24.08 -4.40
C ALA A 221 5.00 23.02 -4.94
N ILE A 222 4.06 22.56 -4.10
CA ILE A 222 2.99 21.66 -4.51
C ILE A 222 1.86 22.50 -5.11
N PRO A 223 1.52 22.31 -6.40
CA PRO A 223 0.43 23.06 -7.02
C PRO A 223 -0.91 22.73 -6.35
N PRO A 224 -1.81 23.72 -6.20
CA PRO A 224 -3.19 23.46 -5.79
C PRO A 224 -3.88 22.48 -6.74
N ALA A 225 -4.79 21.66 -6.21
CA ALA A 225 -5.57 20.73 -7.00
C ALA A 225 -7.05 21.10 -6.92
N THR A 226 -7.69 21.27 -8.09
CA THR A 226 -9.12 21.55 -8.20
C THR A 226 -9.87 20.26 -8.53
N SER A 227 -11.00 20.05 -7.86
CA SER A 227 -11.90 18.92 -8.09
C SER A 227 -12.55 18.96 -9.47
N SER A 228 -13.20 17.85 -9.84
CA SER A 228 -14.23 17.88 -10.88
C SER A 228 -15.43 18.73 -10.40
N SER A 229 -16.27 19.18 -11.31
CA SER A 229 -17.49 19.93 -10.96
C SER A 229 -18.51 19.02 -10.28
N ILE A 230 -19.03 19.44 -9.13
CA ILE A 230 -20.16 18.79 -8.44
C ILE A 230 -21.42 19.62 -8.62
N THR A 231 -22.54 18.94 -8.87
CA THR A 231 -23.84 19.57 -9.08
C THR A 231 -24.64 19.62 -7.78
N VAL A 232 -25.16 20.80 -7.47
CA VAL A 232 -26.20 21.02 -6.46
C VAL A 232 -27.48 21.46 -7.20
N PRO A 233 -28.53 20.63 -7.21
CA PRO A 233 -29.74 20.89 -8.00
C PRO A 233 -30.60 22.03 -7.46
#